data_AF-A0A3A6H5M9-F1
#
_entry.id   AF-A0A3A6H5M9-F1
#
_cell.length_a   1.000
_cell.length_b   1.000
_cell.length_c   1.000
_cell.angle_alpha   90.00
_cell.angle_beta   90.00
_cell.angle_gamma   90.00
#
_symmetry.space_group_name_H-M   'P 1'
#
loop_
_entity.id
_entity.type
_entity.pdbx_description
1 polymer ?
#
loop_
_entity_poly.entity_id
_entity_poly.type
_entity_poly.pdbx_seq_one_letter_code
_entity_poly.pdbx_strand_id
1 'polypeptide(L)'
;MKKKAIISSIITVLCIVAAVFLRFAMEDTNPEYTEVKATVVSSDNIVRKVLGKRQTQYEVVVEYEGQEYKLKNTHSSAAYIPGKEVTALLHDGKLYANIEGITSTTPVAMVYFVFLFGSFAMVCVSVTLISKARTEG
;
A
#
# COMPACT_ATOMS: atom_id res chain seq x y z
N MET A 1 36.02 5.01 6.46
CA MET A 1 34.68 5.52 6.09
C MET A 1 34.41 5.45 4.58
N LYS A 2 35.34 5.91 3.72
CA LYS A 2 35.17 5.98 2.25
C LYS A 2 34.76 4.66 1.57
N LYS A 3 35.41 3.52 1.87
CA LYS A 3 35.03 2.19 1.32
C LYS A 3 33.59 1.78 1.68
N LYS A 4 33.16 2.04 2.92
CA LYS A 4 31.79 1.74 3.39
C LYS A 4 30.75 2.63 2.70
N ALA A 5 31.07 3.90 2.47
CA ALA A 5 30.21 4.84 1.74
C ALA A 5 30.02 4.42 0.26
N ILE A 6 31.09 3.95 -0.40
CA ILE A 6 31.02 3.46 -1.79
C ILE A 6 30.14 2.21 -1.88
N ILE A 7 30.35 1.22 -0.99
CA ILE A 7 29.53 -0.01 -0.96
C ILE A 7 28.05 0.33 -0.71
N SER A 8 27.77 1.20 0.27
CA SER A 8 26.41 1.66 0.58
C SER A 8 25.74 2.33 -0.63
N SER A 9 26.49 3.18 -1.36
CA SER A 9 25.99 3.85 -2.56
C SER A 9 25.64 2.86 -3.67
N ILE A 10 26.50 1.87 -3.93
CA ILE A 10 26.25 0.84 -4.95
C ILE A 10 25.00 0.02 -4.61
N ILE A 11 24.87 -0.44 -3.35
CA ILE A 11 23.69 -1.19 -2.91
C ILE A 11 22.43 -0.33 -3.04
N THR A 12 22.51 0.96 -2.70
CA THR A 12 21.38 1.88 -2.83
C THR A 12 20.91 1.98 -4.29
N VAL A 13 21.84 2.14 -5.23
CA VAL A 13 21.52 2.18 -6.66
C VAL A 13 20.87 0.87 -7.12
N LEU A 14 21.41 -0.29 -6.71
CA LEU A 14 20.83 -1.59 -7.02
C LEU A 14 19.41 -1.74 -6.46
N CYS A 15 19.16 -1.29 -5.23
CA CYS A 15 17.81 -1.31 -4.64
C CYS A 15 16.83 -0.43 -5.41
N ILE A 16 17.26 0.75 -5.87
CA ILE A 16 16.42 1.64 -6.68
C ILE A 16 16.08 0.97 -8.02
N VAL A 17 17.07 0.39 -8.69
CA VAL A 17 16.87 -0.34 -9.96
C VAL A 17 15.89 -1.50 -9.76
N ALA A 18 16.08 -2.31 -8.71
CA ALA A 18 15.16 -3.39 -8.37
C ALA A 18 13.73 -2.88 -8.10
N ALA A 19 13.57 -1.77 -7.37
CA ALA A 19 12.27 -1.16 -7.12
C ALA A 19 11.58 -0.71 -8.42
N VAL A 20 12.33 -0.17 -9.39
CA VAL A 20 11.80 0.21 -10.70
C VAL A 20 11.29 -1.03 -11.45
N PHE A 21 12.06 -2.11 -11.52
CA PHE A 21 11.60 -3.35 -12.16
C PHE A 21 10.38 -3.97 -11.46
N LEU A 22 10.38 -3.99 -10.12
CA LEU A 22 9.25 -4.48 -9.33
C LEU A 22 7.99 -3.65 -9.53
N ARG A 23 8.12 -2.34 -9.77
CA ARG A 23 6.98 -1.48 -10.11
C ARG A 23 6.31 -1.93 -11.39
N PHE A 24 7.09 -2.17 -12.44
CA PHE A 24 6.55 -2.67 -13.71
C PHE A 24 5.93 -4.07 -13.55
N ALA A 25 6.58 -4.96 -12.80
CA ALA A 25 6.02 -6.28 -12.51
C ALA A 25 4.70 -6.21 -11.71
N MET A 26 4.58 -5.26 -10.79
CA MET A 26 3.34 -5.02 -10.05
C MET A 26 2.23 -4.47 -10.94
N GLU A 27 2.55 -3.56 -11.87
CA GLU A 27 1.59 -3.01 -12.85
C GLU A 27 1.10 -4.09 -13.82
N ASP A 28 1.94 -5.08 -14.16
CA ASP A 28 1.57 -6.23 -15.01
C ASP A 28 0.86 -7.35 -14.24
N THR A 29 0.84 -7.27 -12.90
CA THR A 29 0.12 -8.25 -12.09
C THR A 29 -1.38 -8.02 -12.24
N ASN A 30 -2.06 -8.92 -12.94
CA ASN A 30 -3.52 -8.93 -13.04
C ASN A 30 -4.08 -9.89 -11.96
N PRO A 31 -4.45 -9.41 -10.77
CA PRO A 31 -4.95 -10.28 -9.72
C PRO A 31 -6.27 -10.92 -10.16
N GLU A 32 -6.46 -12.21 -9.88
CA GLU A 32 -7.76 -12.85 -10.06
C GLU A 32 -8.75 -12.30 -9.03
N TYR A 33 -9.85 -11.74 -9.50
CA TYR A 33 -10.95 -11.28 -8.66
C TYR A 33 -12.28 -11.59 -9.34
N THR A 34 -13.32 -11.71 -8.52
CA THR A 34 -14.70 -11.83 -9.01
C THR A 34 -15.46 -10.56 -8.68
N GLU A 35 -16.08 -9.94 -9.68
CA GLU A 35 -16.99 -8.83 -9.45
C GLU A 35 -18.30 -9.36 -8.89
N VAL A 36 -18.68 -8.87 -7.72
CA VAL A 36 -19.90 -9.26 -7.02
C VAL A 36 -20.73 -8.04 -6.67
N LYS A 37 -22.05 -8.22 -6.61
CA LYS A 37 -22.95 -7.20 -6.09
C LYS A 37 -23.14 -7.42 -4.60
N ALA A 38 -22.79 -6.42 -3.80
CA ALA A 38 -22.97 -6.45 -2.36
C ALA A 38 -23.85 -5.27 -1.92
N THR A 39 -24.67 -5.49 -0.89
CA THR A 39 -25.58 -4.45 -0.38
C THR A 39 -24.91 -3.72 0.76
N VAL A 40 -24.86 -2.39 0.74
CA VAL A 40 -24.28 -1.61 1.84
C VAL A 40 -25.15 -1.77 3.09
N VAL A 41 -24.56 -2.23 4.19
CA VAL A 41 -25.20 -2.35 5.51
C VAL A 41 -24.98 -1.08 6.31
N SER A 42 -23.74 -0.61 6.38
CA SER A 42 -23.36 0.61 7.10
C SER A 42 -22.21 1.35 6.40
N SER A 43 -22.11 2.65 6.68
CA SER A 43 -21.08 3.52 6.12
C SER A 43 -20.76 4.60 7.14
N ASP A 44 -19.64 4.43 7.84
CA ASP A 44 -19.25 5.25 8.98
C ASP A 44 -17.94 5.99 8.73
N ASN A 45 -17.85 7.20 9.28
CA ASN A 45 -16.63 8.01 9.29
C ASN A 45 -15.98 7.94 10.66
N ILE A 46 -14.89 7.18 10.77
CA ILE A 46 -14.16 7.04 12.02
C ILE A 46 -12.95 7.96 12.01
N VAL A 47 -12.95 8.97 12.86
CA VAL A 47 -11.79 9.82 13.07
C VAL A 47 -10.85 9.16 14.07
N ARG A 48 -9.69 8.69 13.60
CA ARG A 48 -8.62 8.16 14.45
C ARG A 48 -7.50 9.18 14.61
N LYS A 49 -6.90 9.23 15.79
CA LYS A 49 -5.69 10.02 16.05
C LYS A 49 -4.48 9.12 15.84
N VAL A 50 -3.69 9.39 14.81
CA VAL A 50 -2.46 8.65 14.48
C VAL A 50 -1.30 9.62 14.48
N LEU A 51 -0.26 9.34 15.29
CA LEU A 51 0.94 10.19 15.40
C LEU A 51 0.60 11.68 15.66
N GLY A 52 -0.39 11.93 16.51
CA GLY A 52 -0.83 13.29 16.85
C GLY A 52 -1.76 13.96 15.84
N LYS A 53 -1.89 13.43 14.62
CA LYS A 53 -2.76 13.98 13.56
C LYS A 53 -4.11 13.25 13.53
N ARG A 54 -5.18 13.99 13.22
CA ARG A 54 -6.50 13.39 12.95
C ARG A 54 -6.51 12.80 11.53
N GLN A 55 -6.87 11.54 11.41
CA GLN A 55 -7.06 10.83 10.15
C GLN A 55 -8.48 10.28 10.12
N THR A 56 -9.20 10.53 9.02
CA THR A 56 -10.52 9.94 8.80
C THR A 56 -10.34 8.59 8.11
N GLN A 57 -10.88 7.55 8.72
CA GLN A 57 -11.03 6.23 8.12
C GLN A 57 -12.51 6.02 7.77
N TYR A 58 -12.74 5.49 6.58
CA TYR A 58 -14.07 5.16 6.10
C TYR A 58 -14.31 3.68 6.35
N GLU A 59 -15.24 3.35 7.23
CA GLU A 59 -15.63 1.97 7.51
C GLU A 59 -16.96 1.70 6.83
N VAL A 60 -16.91 0.95 5.73
CA VAL A 60 -18.10 0.55 4.96
C VAL A 60 -18.27 -0.95 5.13
N VAL A 61 -19.43 -1.35 5.62
CA VAL A 61 -19.82 -2.76 5.75
C VAL A 61 -20.82 -3.08 4.66
N VAL A 62 -20.59 -4.19 3.95
CA VAL A 62 -21.46 -4.67 2.89
C VAL A 62 -21.87 -6.12 3.17
N GLU A 63 -23.09 -6.47 2.83
CA GLU A 63 -23.60 -7.83 2.89
C GLU A 63 -23.46 -8.49 1.52
N TYR A 64 -22.90 -9.69 1.52
CA TYR A 64 -22.80 -10.56 0.35
C TYR A 64 -23.08 -11.99 0.79
N GLU A 65 -23.98 -12.68 0.09
CA GLU A 65 -24.41 -14.06 0.42
C GLU A 65 -24.83 -14.26 1.89
N GLY A 66 -25.48 -13.25 2.49
CA GLY A 66 -25.94 -13.29 3.88
C GLY A 66 -24.85 -13.18 4.94
N GLN A 67 -23.63 -12.80 4.54
CA GLN A 67 -22.52 -12.50 5.45
C GLN A 67 -22.10 -11.03 5.31
N GLU A 68 -21.76 -10.42 6.43
CA GLU A 68 -21.23 -9.06 6.47
C GLU A 68 -19.71 -9.03 6.28
N TYR A 69 -19.26 -8.18 5.37
CA TYR A 69 -17.86 -7.97 5.05
C TYR A 69 -17.51 -6.49 5.19
N LYS A 70 -16.31 -6.21 5.71
CA LYS A 70 -15.74 -4.87 5.65
C LYS A 70 -15.15 -4.63 4.27
N LEU A 71 -15.69 -3.64 3.55
CA LEU A 71 -15.20 -3.26 2.24
C LEU A 71 -13.84 -2.56 2.36
N LYS A 72 -12.82 -3.15 1.75
CA LYS A 72 -11.45 -2.63 1.81
C LYS A 72 -11.18 -1.56 0.74
N ASN A 73 -10.22 -0.68 1.04
CA ASN A 73 -9.75 0.40 0.17
C ASN A 73 -10.84 1.43 -0.21
N THR A 74 -11.71 1.75 0.73
CA THR A 74 -12.73 2.81 0.59
C THR A 74 -12.13 4.19 0.85
N HIS A 75 -12.15 5.05 -0.17
CA HIS A 75 -11.63 6.43 -0.09
C HIS A 75 -12.68 7.47 0.33
N SER A 76 -13.95 7.08 0.44
CA SER A 76 -15.06 7.94 0.86
C SER A 76 -16.23 7.09 1.32
N SER A 77 -17.01 7.56 2.30
CA SER A 77 -18.29 6.98 2.73
C SER A 77 -19.48 7.49 1.90
N ALA A 78 -19.35 8.64 1.23
CA ALA A 78 -20.46 9.33 0.57
C ALA A 78 -21.08 8.53 -0.59
N ALA A 79 -20.30 7.66 -1.23
CA ALA A 79 -20.79 6.81 -2.31
C ALA A 79 -21.58 5.57 -1.82
N TYR A 80 -21.46 5.25 -0.53
CA TYR A 80 -21.97 4.03 0.08
C TYR A 80 -23.14 4.36 1.01
N ILE A 81 -24.34 4.39 0.43
CA ILE A 81 -25.59 4.65 1.15
C ILE A 81 -26.14 3.32 1.64
N PRO A 82 -26.48 3.15 2.93
CA PRO A 82 -27.11 1.94 3.44
C PRO A 82 -28.33 1.50 2.60
N GLY A 83 -28.43 0.21 2.30
CA GLY A 83 -29.46 -0.39 1.45
C GLY A 83 -29.18 -0.31 -0.06
N LYS A 84 -28.12 0.39 -0.49
CA LYS A 84 -27.74 0.47 -1.91
C LYS A 84 -26.87 -0.73 -2.31
N GLU A 85 -27.14 -1.31 -3.47
CA GLU A 85 -26.23 -2.27 -4.11
C GLU A 85 -25.00 -1.55 -4.69
N VAL A 86 -23.82 -2.11 -4.44
CA VAL A 86 -22.54 -1.65 -4.98
C VAL A 86 -21.77 -2.82 -5.57
N THR A 87 -20.99 -2.56 -6.62
CA THR A 87 -20.05 -3.55 -7.15
C THR A 87 -18.83 -3.59 -6.25
N ALA A 88 -18.52 -4.78 -5.71
CA ALA A 88 -17.33 -5.06 -4.92
C ALA A 88 -16.51 -6.17 -5.59
N LEU A 89 -15.21 -6.19 -5.32
CA LEU A 89 -14.29 -7.17 -5.87
C LEU A 89 -13.94 -8.22 -4.81
N LEU A 90 -14.33 -9.47 -5.04
CA LEU A 90 -14.01 -10.60 -4.18
C LEU A 90 -12.64 -11.17 -4.55
N HIS A 91 -11.72 -11.13 -3.58
CA HIS A 91 -10.39 -11.70 -3.69
C HIS A 91 -9.96 -12.27 -2.33
N ASP A 92 -9.50 -13.52 -2.30
CA ASP A 92 -9.01 -14.18 -1.07
C ASP A 92 -10.00 -14.07 0.12
N GLY A 93 -11.29 -14.29 -0.16
CA GLY A 93 -12.37 -14.23 0.85
C GLY A 93 -12.64 -12.83 1.42
N LYS A 94 -12.13 -11.77 0.79
CA LYS A 94 -12.31 -10.38 1.21
C LYS A 94 -12.91 -9.56 0.08
N LEU A 95 -13.69 -8.54 0.44
CA LEU A 95 -14.26 -7.59 -0.52
C LEU A 95 -13.45 -6.29 -0.57
N TYR A 96 -13.17 -5.84 -1.78
CA TYR A 96 -12.44 -4.61 -2.07
C TYR A 96 -13.28 -3.67 -2.92
N ALA A 97 -13.14 -2.36 -2.68
CA ALA A 97 -13.81 -1.33 -3.45
C ALA A 97 -13.19 -1.11 -4.84
N ASN A 98 -11.93 -1.50 -5.03
CA ASN A 98 -11.18 -1.29 -6.27
C ASN A 98 -10.02 -2.30 -6.43
N ILE A 99 -9.50 -2.39 -7.65
CA ILE A 99 -8.42 -3.32 -8.01
C ILE A 99 -7.12 -2.95 -7.27
N GLU A 100 -6.85 -1.65 -7.07
CA GLU A 100 -5.65 -1.18 -6.37
C GLU A 100 -5.53 -1.75 -4.95
N GLY A 101 -6.66 -1.91 -4.25
CA GLY A 101 -6.72 -2.53 -2.94
C GLY A 101 -6.31 -4.01 -2.96
N ILE A 102 -6.52 -4.69 -4.09
CA ILE A 102 -6.11 -6.08 -4.30
C ILE A 102 -4.63 -6.13 -4.70
N THR A 103 -4.22 -5.35 -5.70
CA THR A 103 -2.85 -5.32 -6.22
C THR A 103 -1.84 -5.00 -5.12
N SER A 104 -2.16 -4.06 -4.22
CA SER A 104 -1.32 -3.70 -3.07
C SER A 104 -1.15 -4.81 -2.02
N THR A 105 -1.98 -5.85 -2.05
CA THR A 105 -1.86 -7.02 -1.17
C THR A 105 -1.12 -8.20 -1.80
N THR A 106 -0.70 -8.09 -3.07
CA THR A 106 0.07 -9.13 -3.75
C THR A 106 1.50 -9.22 -3.20
N PRO A 107 2.15 -10.41 -3.24
CA PRO A 107 3.54 -10.55 -2.81
C PRO A 107 4.50 -9.62 -3.56
N VAL A 108 4.27 -9.39 -4.86
CA VAL A 108 5.08 -8.48 -5.69
C VAL A 108 5.00 -7.05 -5.17
N ALA A 109 3.80 -6.56 -4.85
CA ALA A 109 3.61 -5.23 -4.27
C ALA A 109 4.30 -5.10 -2.90
N MET A 110 4.22 -6.13 -2.04
CA MET A 110 4.91 -6.12 -0.74
C MET A 110 6.43 -5.97 -0.93
N VAL A 111 7.04 -6.76 -1.82
CA VAL A 111 8.48 -6.69 -2.10
C VAL A 111 8.85 -5.33 -2.69
N TYR A 112 8.05 -4.80 -3.62
CA TYR A 112 8.22 -3.45 -4.17
C TYR A 112 8.29 -2.39 -3.07
N PHE A 113 7.33 -2.36 -2.14
CA PHE A 113 7.32 -1.37 -1.06
C PHE A 113 8.50 -1.51 -0.11
N VAL A 114 8.97 -2.74 0.17
CA VAL A 114 10.18 -2.96 0.97
C VAL A 114 11.40 -2.35 0.30
N PHE A 115 11.61 -2.58 -1.00
CA PHE A 115 12.73 -1.99 -1.74
C PHE A 115 12.59 -0.47 -1.87
N LEU A 116 11.38 0.04 -2.05
CA LEU A 116 11.11 1.47 -2.14
C LEU A 116 11.48 2.19 -0.82
N PHE A 117 10.90 1.78 0.30
CA PHE A 117 11.19 2.41 1.60
C PHE A 117 12.61 2.11 2.09
N GLY A 118 13.12 0.90 1.80
CA GLY A 118 14.50 0.52 2.10
C GLY A 118 15.51 1.39 1.35
N SER A 119 15.27 1.66 0.06
CA SER A 119 16.14 2.54 -0.73
C SER A 119 16.15 3.96 -0.17
N PHE A 120 15.00 4.49 0.26
CA PHE A 120 14.92 5.81 0.88
C PHE A 120 15.76 5.90 2.17
N ALA A 121 15.62 4.92 3.08
CA ALA A 121 16.42 4.86 4.30
C ALA A 121 17.93 4.76 3.98
N MET A 122 18.29 3.94 2.99
CA MET A 122 19.68 3.76 2.54
C MET A 122 20.29 5.03 1.94
N VAL A 123 19.50 5.86 1.24
CA VAL A 123 19.93 7.18 0.78
C VAL A 123 20.29 8.07 1.98
N CYS A 124 19.44 8.15 3.00
CA CYS A 124 19.70 8.93 4.21
C CYS A 124 20.99 8.48 4.94
N VAL A 125 21.20 7.17 5.06
CA VAL A 125 22.42 6.60 5.66
C VAL A 125 23.65 6.92 4.82
N SER A 126 23.55 6.76 3.50
CA SER A 126 24.65 7.03 2.57
C SER A 126 25.10 8.50 2.63
N VAL A 127 24.17 9.45 2.64
CA VAL A 127 24.46 10.89 2.78
C VAL A 127 25.17 11.18 4.11
N THR A 128 24.70 10.57 5.20
CA THR A 128 25.31 10.74 6.53
C THR A 128 26.74 10.20 6.58
N LEU A 129 26.98 9.03 5.99
CA LEU A 129 28.30 8.41 5.91
C LEU A 129 29.27 9.22 5.02
N ILE A 130 28.78 9.76 3.91
CA ILE A 130 29.56 10.63 3.02
C ILE A 130 29.94 11.93 3.74
N SER A 131 29.00 12.55 4.46
CA SER A 131 29.23 13.77 5.23
C SER A 131 30.33 13.57 6.27
N LYS A 132 30.23 12.50 7.09
CA LYS A 132 31.27 12.16 8.08
C LYS A 132 32.62 11.82 7.45
N ALA A 133 32.62 11.11 6.32
CA ALA A 133 33.85 10.79 5.59
C ALA A 133 34.58 12.02 5.02
N ARG A 134 33.87 13.15 4.88
CA ARG A 134 34.42 14.43 4.41
C ARG A 134 34.95 15.31 5.53
N THR A 135 34.44 15.17 6.76
CA THR A 135 34.94 15.88 7.95
C THR A 135 36.12 15.19 8.62
N GLU A 136 36.30 13.88 8.41
CA GLU A 136 37.39 13.07 9.00
C GLU A 136 38.63 12.91 8.09
N GLY A 137 38.63 13.48 6.88
CA GLY A 137 39.73 13.35 5.90
C GLY A 137 40.22 14.68 5.40
#